data_AF-A0A4Z1CN40-F1
#
_entry.id   AF-A0A4Z1CN40-F1
#
_cell.length_a   1.000
_cell.length_b   1.000
_cell.length_c   1.000
_cell.angle_alpha   90.00
_cell.angle_beta   90.00
_cell.angle_gamma   90.00
#
_symmetry.space_group_name_H-M   'P 1'
#
loop_
_entity.id
_entity.type
_entity.pdbx_description
1 polymer ?
#
loop_
_entity_poly.entity_id
_entity_poly.type
_entity_poly.pdbx_seq_one_letter_code
_entity_poly.pdbx_strand_id
1 'polypeptide(L)'
;MKIEIWSDVVCPWCYIGKRRIEKALAGFEHADEVEVHWRSYQLDPGAPTTPTERTSSMLARKYGQSPAGAQQMQDRVEAVAAEDGLVYRLSETLHLNTVDAHRLIHLGHEQGGNELQGQVKEALLQAYFTEARDVADHDVLREVAVAAGLEPQRVDEVLAGTEFTEDVQADIAQAQAYGASGVPFFVVDEKYGISGAQPAEVFSQVLEKAWSESHPRIEVLATADGGEACGPDGCAI
;
A
#
# COMPACT_ATOMS: atom_id res chain seq x y z
N MET A 1 -6.06 -7.95 13.27
CA MET A 1 -6.81 -7.05 12.36
C MET A 1 -6.05 -6.99 11.03
N LYS A 2 -6.74 -7.01 9.89
CA LYS A 2 -6.11 -6.98 8.56
C LYS A 2 -6.37 -5.64 7.87
N ILE A 3 -5.34 -5.07 7.27
CA ILE A 3 -5.44 -3.88 6.42
C ILE A 3 -4.91 -4.23 5.04
N GLU A 4 -5.76 -4.19 4.04
CA GLU A 4 -5.38 -4.35 2.64
C GLU A 4 -5.22 -3.00 1.97
N ILE A 5 -4.10 -2.77 1.29
CA ILE A 5 -3.76 -1.48 0.69
C ILE A 5 -3.47 -1.64 -0.80
N TRP A 6 -4.42 -1.22 -1.64
CA TRP A 6 -4.21 -1.11 -3.07
C TRP A 6 -3.37 0.11 -3.39
N SER A 7 -2.25 -0.11 -4.05
CA SER A 7 -1.27 0.93 -4.28
C SER A 7 -0.42 0.66 -5.51
N ASP A 8 -0.23 1.68 -6.35
CA ASP A 8 0.74 1.64 -7.44
C ASP A 8 2.10 2.21 -7.00
N VAL A 9 3.21 1.70 -7.54
CA VAL A 9 4.58 2.19 -7.22
C VAL A 9 4.90 3.54 -7.87
N VAL A 10 4.13 3.95 -8.87
CA VAL A 10 4.24 5.26 -9.53
C VAL A 10 3.18 6.27 -9.10
N CYS A 11 2.38 5.95 -8.07
CA CYS A 11 1.39 6.87 -7.52
C CYS A 11 1.97 7.68 -6.34
N PRO A 12 2.16 9.01 -6.46
CA PRO A 12 2.78 9.80 -5.39
C PRO A 12 1.93 9.85 -4.12
N TRP A 13 0.61 9.82 -4.27
CA TRP A 13 -0.33 9.76 -3.16
C TRP A 13 -0.27 8.42 -2.42
N CYS A 14 0.14 7.33 -3.07
CA CYS A 14 0.31 6.06 -2.38
C CYS A 14 1.42 6.10 -1.35
N TYR A 15 2.53 6.75 -1.66
CA TYR A 15 3.66 6.83 -0.74
C TYR A 15 3.41 7.84 0.38
N ILE A 16 2.71 8.95 0.09
CA ILE A 16 2.15 9.84 1.12
C ILE A 16 1.18 9.06 2.04
N GLY A 17 0.25 8.31 1.44
CA GLY A 17 -0.72 7.50 2.17
C GLY A 17 -0.05 6.46 3.08
N LYS A 18 1.03 5.82 2.59
CA LYS A 18 1.87 4.90 3.38
C LYS A 18 2.40 5.56 4.65
N ARG A 19 2.98 6.76 4.56
CA ARG A 19 3.47 7.49 5.73
C ARG A 19 2.36 7.82 6.73
N ARG A 20 1.18 8.19 6.23
CA ARG A 20 0.05 8.57 7.07
C ARG A 20 -0.56 7.38 7.80
N ILE A 21 -0.69 6.22 7.17
CA ILE A 21 -1.15 5.00 7.85
C ILE A 21 -0.10 4.49 8.85
N GLU A 22 1.19 4.55 8.51
CA GLU A 22 2.27 4.18 9.44
C GLU A 22 2.30 5.08 10.67
N LYS A 23 2.11 6.39 10.48
CA LYS A 23 1.97 7.34 11.58
C LYS A 23 0.78 7.03 12.48
N ALA A 24 -0.35 6.61 11.91
CA ALA A 24 -1.52 6.19 12.67
C ALA A 24 -1.25 4.88 13.44
N LEU A 25 -0.64 3.88 12.79
CA LEU A 25 -0.26 2.61 13.41
C LEU A 25 0.74 2.81 14.55
N ALA A 26 1.72 3.71 14.41
CA ALA A 26 2.68 4.00 15.47
C ALA A 26 2.03 4.54 16.76
N GLY A 27 0.83 5.12 16.68
CA GLY A 27 0.05 5.60 17.82
C GLY A 27 -1.06 4.65 18.26
N PHE A 28 -1.24 3.51 17.60
CA PHE A 28 -2.32 2.56 17.87
C PHE A 28 -1.86 1.49 18.88
N GLU A 29 -2.65 1.27 19.95
CA GLU A 29 -2.26 0.39 21.06
C GLU A 29 -2.00 -1.05 20.62
N HIS A 30 -2.72 -1.54 19.62
CA HIS A 30 -2.68 -2.92 19.12
C HIS A 30 -1.96 -3.06 17.78
N ALA A 31 -1.01 -2.17 17.49
CA ALA A 31 -0.34 -2.11 16.19
C ALA A 31 0.41 -3.40 15.81
N ASP A 32 0.92 -4.14 16.80
CA ASP A 32 1.58 -5.43 16.64
C ASP A 32 0.62 -6.57 16.22
N GLU A 33 -0.68 -6.37 16.42
CA GLU A 33 -1.75 -7.29 16.00
C GLU A 33 -2.36 -6.91 14.64
N VAL A 34 -1.76 -5.94 13.94
CA VAL A 34 -2.19 -5.49 12.62
C VAL A 34 -1.33 -6.09 11.52
N GLU A 35 -2.00 -6.79 10.60
CA GLU A 35 -1.39 -7.29 9.38
C GLU A 35 -1.65 -6.32 8.23
N VAL A 36 -0.60 -5.68 7.72
CA VAL A 36 -0.67 -4.81 6.54
C VAL A 36 -0.30 -5.60 5.30
N HIS A 37 -1.25 -5.76 4.39
CA HIS A 37 -1.08 -6.51 3.16
C HIS A 37 -1.19 -5.58 1.95
N TRP A 38 -0.13 -5.52 1.15
CA TRP A 38 -0.09 -4.68 -0.05
C TRP A 38 -0.74 -5.40 -1.22
N ARG A 39 -1.61 -4.69 -1.92
CA ARG A 39 -2.35 -5.16 -3.09
C ARG A 39 -1.93 -4.38 -4.32
N SER A 40 -1.76 -5.08 -5.43
CA SER A 40 -1.36 -4.47 -6.70
C SER A 40 -2.45 -3.59 -7.27
N TYR A 41 -2.05 -2.45 -7.83
CA TYR A 41 -2.90 -1.60 -8.66
C TYR A 41 -2.04 -0.91 -9.72
N GLN A 42 -2.53 -0.80 -10.95
CA GLN A 42 -1.85 -0.05 -12.01
C GLN A 42 -2.69 1.15 -12.43
N LEU A 43 -2.14 2.35 -12.27
CA LEU A 43 -2.77 3.60 -12.73
C LEU A 43 -2.86 3.67 -14.26
N ASP A 44 -1.88 3.06 -14.94
CA ASP A 44 -1.86 2.90 -16.38
C ASP A 44 -1.28 1.52 -16.76
N PRO A 45 -2.12 0.48 -16.87
CA PRO A 45 -1.66 -0.85 -17.31
C PRO A 45 -1.08 -0.85 -18.73
N GLY A 46 -1.39 0.17 -19.54
CA GLY A 46 -0.91 0.32 -20.92
C GLY A 46 0.37 1.16 -21.05
N ALA A 47 0.94 1.64 -19.94
CA ALA A 47 2.20 2.37 -19.95
C ALA A 47 3.34 1.53 -20.56
N PRO A 48 4.33 2.15 -21.21
CA PRO A 48 5.40 1.41 -21.88
C PRO A 48 6.36 0.77 -20.88
N THR A 49 6.83 -0.44 -21.18
CA THR A 49 7.89 -1.13 -20.40
C THR A 49 9.28 -0.53 -20.65
N THR A 50 9.48 0.14 -21.79
CA THR A 50 10.65 0.97 -22.04
C THR A 50 10.19 2.43 -22.11
N PRO A 51 10.45 3.24 -21.07
CA PRO A 51 9.93 4.59 -21.01
C PRO A 51 10.47 5.46 -22.14
N THR A 52 9.58 6.24 -22.75
CA THR A 52 9.92 7.15 -23.87
C THR A 52 9.73 8.62 -23.53
N GLU A 53 9.21 8.91 -22.34
CA GLU A 53 8.90 10.28 -21.90
C GLU A 53 8.93 10.42 -20.38
N ARG A 54 8.98 11.68 -19.92
CA ARG A 54 8.80 12.03 -18.50
C ARG A 54 7.33 11.96 -18.11
N THR A 55 7.08 11.66 -16.83
CA THR A 55 5.72 11.68 -16.26
C THR A 55 5.04 13.03 -16.46
N SER A 56 5.77 14.14 -16.36
CA SER A 56 5.25 15.49 -16.59
C SER A 56 4.63 15.70 -17.97
N SER A 57 5.22 15.07 -19.00
CA SER A 57 4.73 15.16 -20.39
C SER A 57 3.44 14.37 -20.58
N MET A 58 3.36 13.18 -20.00
CA MET A 58 2.13 12.39 -19.95
C MET A 58 1.03 13.13 -19.18
N LEU A 59 1.33 13.68 -18.00
CA LEU A 59 0.37 14.43 -17.18
C LEU A 59 -0.17 15.66 -17.90
N ALA A 60 0.69 16.41 -18.60
CA ALA A 60 0.29 17.54 -19.42
C ALA A 60 -0.78 17.14 -20.45
N ARG A 61 -0.57 16.02 -21.16
CA ARG A 61 -1.56 15.50 -22.13
C ARG A 61 -2.82 14.99 -21.45
N LYS A 62 -2.69 14.19 -20.37
CA LYS A 62 -3.81 13.57 -19.66
C LYS A 62 -4.77 14.60 -19.07
N TYR A 63 -4.25 15.71 -18.55
CA TYR A 63 -5.03 16.74 -17.87
C TYR A 63 -5.22 18.03 -18.70
N GLY A 64 -4.83 18.04 -19.98
CA GLY A 64 -4.95 19.21 -20.85
C GLY A 64 -4.18 20.44 -20.35
N GLN A 65 -3.04 20.23 -19.69
CA GLN A 65 -2.21 21.28 -19.12
C GLN A 65 -1.06 21.67 -20.04
N SER A 66 -0.54 22.89 -19.88
CA SER A 66 0.76 23.26 -20.45
C SER A 66 1.90 22.54 -19.71
N PRO A 67 3.12 22.48 -20.28
CA PRO A 67 4.28 21.93 -19.56
C PRO A 67 4.52 22.61 -18.21
N ALA A 68 4.34 23.93 -18.13
CA ALA A 68 4.44 24.68 -16.87
C ALA A 68 3.31 24.34 -15.90
N GLY A 69 2.09 24.09 -16.39
CA GLY A 69 0.96 23.67 -15.55
C GLY A 69 1.16 22.27 -14.96
N ALA A 70 1.70 21.33 -15.76
CA ALA A 70 2.06 20.00 -15.27
C ALA A 70 3.18 20.06 -14.21
N GLN A 71 4.20 20.90 -14.42
CA GLN A 71 5.24 21.13 -13.42
C GLN A 71 4.65 21.68 -12.11
N GLN A 72 3.81 22.71 -12.17
CA GLN A 72 3.16 23.26 -10.96
C GLN A 72 2.30 22.23 -10.23
N MET A 73 1.67 21.31 -10.95
CA MET A 73 0.92 20.22 -10.34
C MET A 73 1.85 19.26 -9.59
N GLN A 74 3.01 18.92 -10.17
CA GLN A 74 4.02 18.12 -9.50
C GLN A 74 4.59 18.85 -8.28
N ASP A 75 4.98 20.12 -8.41
CA ASP A 75 5.52 20.93 -7.30
C ASP A 75 4.58 20.95 -6.08
N ARG A 76 3.27 21.05 -6.31
CA ARG A 76 2.27 20.97 -5.23
C ARG A 76 2.28 19.62 -4.52
N VAL A 77 2.42 18.53 -5.28
CA VAL A 77 2.48 17.17 -4.71
C VAL A 77 3.78 16.98 -3.93
N GLU A 78 4.92 17.48 -4.44
CA GLU A 78 6.20 17.46 -3.72
C GLU A 78 6.11 18.24 -2.41
N ALA A 79 5.47 19.42 -2.41
CA ALA A 79 5.26 20.21 -1.20
C ALA A 79 4.43 19.46 -0.14
N VAL A 80 3.37 18.77 -0.54
CA VAL A 80 2.57 17.93 0.38
C VAL A 80 3.37 16.73 0.87
N ALA A 81 4.14 16.07 -0.01
CA ALA A 81 4.98 14.94 0.38
C ALA A 81 6.03 15.33 1.43
N ALA A 82 6.58 16.54 1.34
CA ALA A 82 7.55 17.06 2.29
C ALA A 82 6.98 17.23 3.72
N GLU A 83 5.67 17.47 3.86
CA GLU A 83 5.00 17.50 5.17
C GLU A 83 5.04 16.14 5.88
N ASP A 84 5.10 15.05 5.10
CA ASP A 84 5.21 13.67 5.55
C ASP A 84 6.67 13.14 5.50
N GLY A 85 7.64 14.05 5.37
CA GLY A 85 9.08 13.74 5.40
C GLY A 85 9.64 13.14 4.10
N LEU A 86 8.88 13.16 3.02
CA LEU A 86 9.27 12.61 1.72
C LEU A 86 9.84 13.71 0.81
N VAL A 87 11.04 13.50 0.28
CA VAL A 87 11.67 14.41 -0.69
C VAL A 87 11.60 13.78 -2.07
N TYR A 88 10.64 14.24 -2.88
CA TYR A 88 10.42 13.71 -4.22
C TYR A 88 11.22 14.45 -5.30
N ARG A 89 11.41 13.76 -6.43
CA ARG A 89 12.02 14.26 -7.67
C ARG A 89 11.07 14.04 -8.85
N LEU A 90 9.81 14.48 -8.73
CA LEU A 90 8.74 14.21 -9.72
C LEU A 90 9.04 14.79 -11.11
N SER A 91 9.81 15.88 -11.19
CA SER A 91 10.25 16.44 -12.47
C SER A 91 11.13 15.46 -13.28
N GLU A 92 11.75 14.49 -12.61
CA GLU A 92 12.66 13.51 -13.18
C GLU A 92 12.02 12.14 -13.40
N THR A 93 10.81 11.89 -12.90
CA THR A 93 10.18 10.57 -13.03
C THR A 93 9.78 10.27 -14.48
N LEU A 94 9.77 8.99 -14.81
CA LEU A 94 9.46 8.46 -16.15
C LEU A 94 8.02 7.93 -16.20
N HIS A 95 7.38 8.04 -17.36
CA HIS A 95 6.12 7.34 -17.59
C HIS A 95 6.42 5.90 -18.03
N LEU A 96 6.19 4.93 -17.13
CA LEU A 96 6.60 3.54 -17.28
C LEU A 96 5.53 2.56 -16.76
N ASN A 97 5.60 1.31 -17.23
CA ASN A 97 4.79 0.22 -16.72
C ASN A 97 5.28 -0.25 -15.34
N THR A 98 4.37 -0.72 -14.50
CA THR A 98 4.67 -1.15 -13.13
C THR A 98 4.45 -2.63 -12.86
N VAL A 99 4.09 -3.42 -13.87
CA VAL A 99 3.71 -4.83 -13.67
C VAL A 99 4.82 -5.64 -13.02
N ASP A 100 6.07 -5.50 -13.47
CA ASP A 100 7.19 -6.26 -12.92
C ASP A 100 7.56 -5.81 -11.50
N ALA A 101 7.43 -4.51 -11.20
CA ALA A 101 7.56 -4.02 -9.84
C ALA A 101 6.51 -4.66 -8.90
N HIS A 102 5.25 -4.77 -9.35
CA HIS A 102 4.20 -5.46 -8.59
C HIS A 102 4.46 -6.94 -8.42
N ARG A 103 4.95 -7.63 -9.45
CA ARG A 103 5.30 -9.05 -9.39
C ARG A 103 6.41 -9.31 -8.34
N LEU A 104 7.37 -8.40 -8.20
CA LEU A 104 8.39 -8.48 -7.15
C LEU A 104 7.84 -8.18 -5.75
N ILE A 105 6.82 -7.33 -5.62
CA ILE A 105 6.10 -7.15 -4.33
C ILE A 105 5.41 -8.45 -3.91
N HIS A 106 4.76 -9.15 -4.85
CA HIS A 106 4.19 -10.47 -4.62
C HIS A 106 5.24 -11.51 -4.22
N LEU A 107 6.41 -11.53 -4.88
CA LEU A 107 7.54 -12.36 -4.49
C LEU A 107 8.00 -12.08 -3.04
N GLY A 108 8.02 -10.81 -2.62
CA GLY A 108 8.36 -10.45 -1.24
C GLY A 108 7.38 -11.00 -0.22
N HIS A 109 6.10 -11.04 -0.55
CA HIS A 109 5.12 -11.72 0.28
C HIS A 109 5.35 -13.25 0.33
N GLU A 110 5.63 -13.89 -0.81
CA GLU A 110 5.94 -15.33 -0.85
C GLU A 110 7.15 -15.68 0.04
N GLN A 111 8.22 -14.89 -0.01
CA GLN A 111 9.47 -15.20 0.68
C GLN A 111 9.51 -14.83 2.16
N GLY A 112 8.79 -13.77 2.57
CA GLY A 112 8.91 -13.20 3.91
C GLY A 112 7.63 -12.60 4.48
N GLY A 113 6.47 -12.93 3.90
CA GLY A 113 5.17 -12.45 4.36
C GLY A 113 5.00 -10.94 4.22
N ASN A 114 4.06 -10.39 4.99
CA ASN A 114 3.68 -8.97 4.94
C ASN A 114 4.85 -8.01 5.28
N GLU A 115 5.80 -8.43 6.11
CA GLU A 115 6.95 -7.59 6.48
C GLU A 115 7.87 -7.37 5.28
N LEU A 116 8.36 -8.45 4.66
CA LEU A 116 9.23 -8.34 3.49
C LEU A 116 8.49 -7.73 2.29
N GLN A 117 7.20 -8.04 2.12
CA GLN A 117 6.35 -7.37 1.13
C GLN A 117 6.36 -5.83 1.32
N GLY A 118 6.19 -5.37 2.55
CA GLY A 118 6.23 -3.94 2.89
C GLY A 118 7.60 -3.30 2.64
N GLN A 119 8.70 -4.02 2.91
CA GLN A 119 10.07 -3.57 2.64
C GLN A 119 10.34 -3.42 1.14
N VAL A 120 9.92 -4.40 0.32
CA VAL A 120 10.02 -4.32 -1.14
C VAL A 120 9.18 -3.17 -1.70
N LYS A 121 7.95 -3.01 -1.20
CA LYS A 121 7.08 -1.89 -1.59
C LYS A 121 7.73 -0.54 -1.30
N GLU A 122 8.28 -0.38 -0.09
CA GLU A 122 9.02 0.81 0.32
C GLU A 122 10.20 1.10 -0.60
N ALA A 123 11.04 0.09 -0.86
CA ALA A 123 12.23 0.24 -1.69
C ALA A 123 11.89 0.67 -3.13
N LEU A 124 10.83 0.11 -3.72
CA LEU A 124 10.36 0.49 -5.05
C LEU A 124 9.78 1.91 -5.10
N LEU A 125 9.02 2.30 -4.09
CA LEU A 125 8.52 3.67 -3.96
C LEU A 125 9.68 4.67 -3.82
N GLN A 126 10.68 4.34 -3.00
CA GLN A 126 11.88 5.16 -2.83
C GLN A 126 12.66 5.30 -4.14
N ALA A 127 12.94 4.18 -4.81
CA ALA A 127 13.66 4.14 -6.09
C ALA A 127 12.99 5.03 -7.14
N TYR A 128 11.67 4.97 -7.26
CA TYR A 128 10.94 5.80 -8.22
C TYR A 128 10.86 7.27 -7.80
N PHE A 129 10.44 7.58 -6.57
CA PHE A 129 10.10 8.95 -6.19
C PHE A 129 11.28 9.79 -5.70
N THR A 130 12.21 9.19 -4.97
CA THR A 130 13.31 9.92 -4.32
C THR A 130 14.62 9.80 -5.10
N GLU A 131 14.78 8.72 -5.86
CA GLU A 131 15.97 8.46 -6.66
C GLU A 131 15.74 8.66 -8.17
N ALA A 132 14.48 8.82 -8.60
CA ALA A 132 14.07 8.99 -9.99
C ALA A 132 14.55 7.86 -10.93
N ARG A 133 14.58 6.63 -10.41
CA ARG A 133 15.02 5.43 -11.14
C ARG A 133 13.91 4.86 -12.03
N ASP A 134 14.33 4.20 -13.10
CA ASP A 134 13.44 3.47 -14.01
C ASP A 134 13.04 2.11 -13.40
N VAL A 135 11.89 2.06 -12.73
CA VAL A 135 11.37 0.82 -12.13
C VAL A 135 10.61 -0.08 -13.11
N ALA A 136 10.82 0.10 -14.43
CA ALA A 136 10.50 -0.89 -15.44
C ALA A 136 11.75 -1.59 -16.00
N ASP A 137 12.94 -1.05 -15.73
CA ASP A 137 14.22 -1.66 -16.10
C ASP A 137 14.54 -2.84 -15.17
N HIS A 138 14.86 -4.00 -15.76
CA HIS A 138 15.08 -5.24 -15.01
C HIS A 138 16.34 -5.20 -14.15
N ASP A 139 17.40 -4.52 -14.58
CA ASP A 139 18.63 -4.40 -13.78
C ASP A 139 18.37 -3.51 -12.55
N VAL A 140 17.64 -2.41 -12.73
CA VAL A 140 17.18 -1.54 -11.64
C VAL A 140 16.27 -2.30 -10.67
N LEU A 141 15.26 -3.00 -11.18
CA LEU A 141 14.32 -3.78 -10.37
C LEU A 141 15.05 -4.84 -9.56
N ARG A 142 16.00 -5.54 -10.19
CA ARG A 142 16.84 -6.54 -9.53
C ARG A 142 17.63 -5.95 -8.38
N GLU A 143 18.34 -4.85 -8.62
CA GLU A 143 19.15 -4.19 -7.60
C GLU A 143 18.30 -3.77 -6.39
N VAL A 144 17.17 -3.13 -6.64
CA VAL A 144 16.25 -2.65 -5.58
C VAL A 144 15.65 -3.81 -4.79
N ALA A 145 15.18 -4.85 -5.48
CA ALA A 145 14.59 -6.03 -4.87
C ALA A 145 15.57 -6.81 -3.99
N VAL A 146 16.79 -7.04 -4.48
CA VAL A 146 17.84 -7.74 -3.71
C VAL A 146 18.28 -6.91 -2.52
N ALA A 147 18.43 -5.60 -2.67
CA ALA A 147 18.75 -4.71 -1.56
C ALA A 147 17.66 -4.69 -0.49
N ALA A 148 16.40 -4.88 -0.87
CA ALA A 148 15.26 -5.03 0.04
C ALA A 148 15.18 -6.41 0.72
N GLY A 149 16.05 -7.36 0.35
CA GLY A 149 16.15 -8.68 0.98
C GLY A 149 15.59 -9.85 0.17
N LEU A 150 15.18 -9.64 -1.09
CA LEU A 150 14.74 -10.74 -1.95
C LEU A 150 15.92 -11.60 -2.41
N GLU A 151 15.66 -12.90 -2.53
CA GLU A 151 16.65 -13.86 -3.01
C GLU A 151 16.98 -13.60 -4.50
N PRO A 152 18.26 -13.34 -4.86
CA PRO A 152 18.64 -12.96 -6.21
C PRO A 152 18.20 -13.94 -7.31
N GLN A 153 18.32 -15.26 -7.14
CA GLN A 153 17.93 -16.20 -8.19
C GLN A 153 16.42 -16.13 -8.48
N ARG A 154 15.58 -16.05 -7.45
CA ARG A 154 14.12 -15.91 -7.61
C ARG A 154 13.72 -14.59 -8.26
N VAL A 155 14.42 -13.50 -7.96
CA VAL A 155 14.20 -12.22 -8.65
C VAL A 155 14.44 -12.36 -10.16
N ASP A 156 15.52 -13.05 -10.56
CA ASP A 156 15.82 -13.29 -11.98
C ASP A 156 14.76 -14.18 -12.65
N GLU A 157 14.31 -15.22 -11.96
CA GLU A 157 13.27 -16.13 -12.45
C GLU A 157 11.94 -15.42 -12.67
N VAL A 158 11.51 -14.58 -11.72
CA VAL A 158 10.30 -13.78 -11.85
C VAL A 158 10.45 -12.80 -13.01
N LEU A 159 11.53 -12.01 -13.07
CA LEU A 159 11.72 -11.03 -14.15
C LEU A 159 11.82 -11.67 -15.55
N ALA A 160 12.38 -12.88 -15.66
CA ALA A 160 12.46 -13.60 -16.94
C ALA A 160 11.14 -14.27 -17.36
N GLY A 161 10.18 -14.45 -16.44
CA GLY A 161 8.93 -15.17 -16.65
C GLY A 161 7.68 -14.30 -16.56
N THR A 162 6.54 -14.95 -16.28
CA THR A 162 5.24 -14.30 -16.07
C THR A 162 4.61 -14.61 -14.70
N GLU A 163 5.38 -15.24 -13.80
CA GLU A 163 4.96 -15.55 -12.42
C GLU A 163 4.41 -14.29 -11.71
N PHE A 164 3.34 -14.44 -10.93
CA PHE A 164 2.58 -13.35 -10.28
C PHE A 164 1.77 -12.42 -11.19
N THR A 165 1.80 -12.57 -12.52
CA THR A 165 0.97 -11.74 -13.41
C THR A 165 -0.53 -11.91 -13.13
N GLU A 166 -0.98 -13.14 -12.87
CA GLU A 166 -2.38 -13.42 -12.55
C GLU A 166 -2.77 -12.86 -11.18
N ASP A 167 -1.88 -12.92 -10.18
CA ASP A 167 -2.10 -12.32 -8.86
C ASP A 167 -2.24 -10.80 -8.93
N VAL A 168 -1.41 -10.14 -9.74
CA VAL A 168 -1.52 -8.70 -10.01
C VAL A 168 -2.89 -8.36 -10.63
N GLN A 169 -3.36 -9.15 -11.59
CA GLN A 169 -4.67 -8.95 -12.21
C GLN A 169 -5.82 -9.21 -11.23
N ALA A 170 -5.69 -10.23 -10.38
CA ALA A 170 -6.67 -10.56 -9.35
C ALA A 170 -6.82 -9.43 -8.33
N ASP A 171 -5.71 -8.86 -7.85
CA ASP A 171 -5.73 -7.70 -6.96
C ASP A 171 -6.45 -6.50 -7.60
N ILE A 172 -6.15 -6.19 -8.87
CA ILE A 172 -6.79 -5.08 -9.61
C ILE A 172 -8.30 -5.32 -9.75
N ALA A 173 -8.71 -6.54 -10.10
CA ALA A 173 -10.12 -6.91 -10.23
C ALA A 173 -10.86 -6.81 -8.89
N GLN A 174 -10.21 -7.22 -7.79
CA GLN A 174 -10.76 -7.09 -6.44
C GLN A 174 -10.95 -5.61 -6.05
N ALA A 175 -9.99 -4.74 -6.37
CA ALA A 175 -10.11 -3.30 -6.14
C ALA A 175 -11.38 -2.73 -6.79
N GLN A 176 -11.63 -3.12 -8.05
CA GLN A 176 -12.82 -2.70 -8.80
C GLN A 176 -14.10 -3.26 -8.18
N ALA A 177 -14.09 -4.52 -7.73
CA ALA A 177 -15.23 -5.13 -7.05
C ALA A 177 -15.58 -4.42 -5.73
N TYR A 178 -14.57 -3.90 -5.02
CA TYR A 178 -14.74 -3.05 -3.84
C TYR A 178 -15.10 -1.59 -4.17
N GLY A 179 -15.21 -1.24 -5.46
CA GLY A 179 -15.59 0.09 -5.91
C GLY A 179 -14.45 1.11 -5.95
N ALA A 180 -13.19 0.66 -5.87
CA ALA A 180 -12.03 1.55 -5.96
C ALA A 180 -11.90 2.09 -7.39
N SER A 181 -11.93 3.42 -7.51
CA SER A 181 -11.69 4.15 -8.77
C SER A 181 -10.31 4.81 -8.85
N GLY A 182 -9.48 4.58 -7.84
CA GLY A 182 -8.13 5.12 -7.74
C GLY A 182 -7.42 4.64 -6.47
N VAL A 183 -6.15 5.03 -6.34
CA VAL A 183 -5.26 4.60 -5.26
C VAL A 183 -4.54 5.81 -4.61
N PRO A 184 -4.12 5.71 -3.32
CA PRO A 184 -4.23 4.53 -2.46
C PRO A 184 -5.67 4.26 -2.02
N PHE A 185 -6.01 2.98 -1.88
CA PHE A 185 -7.30 2.54 -1.36
C PHE A 185 -7.04 1.51 -0.26
N PHE A 186 -7.60 1.76 0.92
CA PHE A 186 -7.38 0.95 2.12
C PHE A 186 -8.67 0.24 2.48
N VAL A 187 -8.57 -1.02 2.84
CA VAL A 187 -9.68 -1.81 3.35
C VAL A 187 -9.28 -2.41 4.70
N VAL A 188 -10.01 -2.05 5.75
CA VAL A 188 -9.77 -2.55 7.11
C VAL A 188 -10.82 -3.62 7.43
N ASP A 189 -10.35 -4.81 7.80
CA ASP A 189 -11.14 -6.01 8.12
C ASP A 189 -12.24 -6.32 7.09
N GLU A 190 -11.92 -6.15 5.79
CA GLU A 190 -12.85 -6.37 4.66
C GLU A 190 -14.17 -5.58 4.77
N LYS A 191 -14.21 -4.53 5.61
CA LYS A 191 -15.43 -3.86 6.03
C LYS A 191 -15.39 -2.35 5.84
N TYR A 192 -14.29 -1.69 6.18
CA TYR A 192 -14.16 -0.23 6.05
C TYR A 192 -13.24 0.13 4.90
N GLY A 193 -13.79 0.76 3.86
CA GLY A 193 -13.02 1.33 2.76
C GLY A 193 -12.62 2.79 3.02
N ILE A 194 -11.36 3.13 2.77
CA ILE A 194 -10.82 4.50 2.83
C ILE A 194 -10.17 4.81 1.49
N SER A 195 -10.64 5.87 0.83
CA SER A 195 -10.11 6.29 -0.48
C SER A 195 -9.17 7.48 -0.34
N GLY A 196 -7.99 7.36 -0.96
CA GLY A 196 -6.97 8.40 -1.01
C GLY A 196 -6.08 8.47 0.23
N ALA A 197 -5.05 9.33 0.15
CA ALA A 197 -4.10 9.58 1.23
C ALA A 197 -4.72 10.46 2.32
N GLN A 198 -5.68 9.93 3.07
CA GLN A 198 -6.36 10.66 4.14
C GLN A 198 -5.40 11.06 5.27
N PRO A 199 -5.73 12.09 6.08
CA PRO A 199 -4.95 12.44 7.27
C PRO A 199 -4.83 11.26 8.25
N ALA A 200 -3.72 11.22 9.02
CA ALA A 200 -3.46 10.16 9.99
C ALA A 200 -4.56 10.01 11.05
N GLU A 201 -5.27 11.10 11.37
CA GLU A 201 -6.39 11.13 12.31
C GLU A 201 -7.59 10.32 11.80
N VAL A 202 -7.83 10.31 10.48
CA VAL A 202 -8.88 9.50 9.87
C VAL A 202 -8.53 8.03 9.97
N PHE A 203 -7.27 7.67 9.67
CA PHE A 203 -6.79 6.29 9.85
C PHE A 203 -6.92 5.83 11.30
N SER A 204 -6.47 6.66 12.26
CA SER A 204 -6.55 6.34 13.70
C SER A 204 -7.99 6.06 14.13
N GLN A 205 -8.96 6.87 13.70
CA GLN A 205 -10.38 6.66 14.01
C GLN A 205 -10.91 5.33 13.44
N VAL A 206 -10.51 4.96 12.22
CA VAL A 206 -10.96 3.71 11.60
C VAL A 206 -10.32 2.50 12.28
N LEU A 207 -9.03 2.57 12.64
CA LEU A 207 -8.33 1.51 13.38
C LEU A 207 -9.01 1.22 14.72
N GLU A 208 -9.23 2.27 15.54
CA GLU A 208 -9.92 2.15 16.82
C GLU A 208 -11.33 1.57 16.68
N LYS A 209 -12.07 2.06 15.69
CA LYS A 209 -13.42 1.57 15.42
C LYS A 209 -13.42 0.09 15.03
N ALA A 210 -12.64 -0.29 14.03
CA ALA A 210 -12.54 -1.67 13.56
C ALA A 210 -12.09 -2.63 14.67
N TRP A 211 -11.13 -2.18 15.49
CA TRP A 211 -10.65 -2.95 16.63
C TRP A 211 -11.72 -3.17 17.70
N SER A 212 -12.41 -2.10 18.12
CA SER A 212 -13.46 -2.19 19.13
C SER A 212 -14.64 -3.08 18.71
N GLU A 213 -14.96 -3.11 17.41
CA GLU A 213 -16.03 -3.93 16.86
C GLU A 213 -15.63 -5.41 16.75
N SER A 214 -14.36 -5.71 16.49
CA SER A 214 -13.83 -7.09 16.47
C SER A 214 -13.51 -7.63 17.87
N HIS A 215 -13.31 -6.74 18.85
CA HIS A 215 -13.01 -7.07 20.26
C HIS A 215 -14.04 -6.43 21.20
N PRO A 216 -15.33 -6.85 21.11
CA PRO A 216 -16.37 -6.25 21.93
C PRO A 216 -16.09 -6.48 23.41
N ARG A 217 -16.18 -5.42 24.22
CA ARG A 217 -16.17 -5.56 25.67
C ARG A 217 -17.43 -6.31 26.08
N ILE A 218 -17.23 -7.46 26.73
CA ILE A 218 -18.34 -8.25 27.26
C ILE A 218 -18.94 -7.50 28.47
N GLU A 219 -20.15 -7.01 28.30
CA GLU A 219 -20.92 -6.46 29.41
C GLU A 219 -21.61 -7.62 30.14
N VAL A 220 -21.22 -7.85 31.39
CA VAL A 220 -21.84 -8.86 32.24
C VAL A 220 -23.12 -8.27 32.82
N LEU A 221 -24.25 -8.55 32.18
CA LEU A 221 -25.56 -8.01 32.56
C LEU A 221 -26.18 -8.67 33.80
N ALA A 222 -25.66 -9.83 34.22
CA ALA A 222 -26.07 -10.53 35.44
C ALA A 222 -24.88 -11.32 36.00
N THR A 223 -24.62 -11.18 37.30
CA THR A 223 -23.65 -11.99 38.04
C THR A 223 -24.34 -13.22 38.64
N ALA A 224 -23.56 -14.26 38.96
CA ALA A 224 -24.05 -15.48 39.61
C ALA A 224 -24.69 -15.22 40.99
N ASP A 225 -24.57 -14.02 41.56
CA ASP A 225 -25.23 -13.61 42.81
C ASP A 225 -26.77 -13.53 42.72
N GLY A 226 -27.36 -13.90 41.57
CA GLY A 226 -28.82 -14.03 41.39
C GLY A 226 -29.27 -15.10 40.39
N GLY A 227 -28.37 -15.97 39.91
CA GLY A 227 -28.70 -17.06 38.99
C GLY A 227 -27.95 -18.32 39.35
N GLU A 228 -28.61 -19.47 39.32
CA GLU A 228 -27.98 -20.76 39.59
C GLU A 228 -26.87 -21.02 38.55
N ALA A 229 -25.61 -20.93 38.99
CA ALA A 229 -24.44 -21.18 38.16
C ALA A 229 -23.46 -22.11 38.89
N CYS A 230 -22.67 -22.83 38.11
CA CYS A 230 -21.57 -23.66 38.61
C CYS A 230 -20.24 -22.93 38.35
N GLY A 231 -19.49 -22.70 39.43
CA GLY A 231 -18.13 -22.20 39.38
C GLY A 231 -17.11 -23.29 39.70
N PRO A 232 -15.81 -22.95 39.68
CA PRO A 232 -14.72 -23.84 40.11
C PRO A 232 -14.92 -24.42 41.53
N ASP A 233 -15.69 -23.72 42.37
CA ASP A 233 -15.95 -24.08 43.76
C ASP A 233 -17.28 -24.83 43.96
N GLY A 234 -17.98 -25.20 42.88
CA GLY A 234 -19.24 -25.95 42.92
C GLY A 234 -20.44 -25.19 42.34
N CYS A 235 -21.62 -25.80 42.46
CA CYS A 235 -22.87 -25.28 41.91
C CYS A 235 -23.76 -24.67 42.99
N ALA A 236 -24.47 -23.59 42.64
CA ALA A 236 -25.62 -23.13 43.41
C ALA A 236 -26.71 -24.23 43.44
N ILE A 237 -27.29 -24.46 44.62
CA ILE A 237 -28.37 -25.43 44.91
C ILE A 237 -29.51 -24.72 45.63
#